data_AF-A0A7W1MXH5-F1
#
_entry.id   AF-A0A7W1MXH5-F1
#
_cell.length_a   1.000
_cell.length_b   1.000
_cell.length_c   1.000
_cell.angle_alpha   90.00
_cell.angle_beta   90.00
_cell.angle_gamma   90.00
#
_symmetry.space_group_name_H-M   'P 1'
#
loop_
_entity.id
_entity.type
_entity.pdbx_description
1 polymer ?
#
loop_
_entity_poly.entity_id
_entity_poly.type
_entity_poly.pdbx_seq_one_letter_code
_entity_poly.pdbx_strand_id
1 'polypeptide(L)'
;MKDFFRGHDLLPEPLDRWFESYDGTGLGRVRKDAMPEPYGGSLLRGEPRAVFLSLNPGRPYLEFQGRDGAFAKEILGSSFDEFAAKPFVLREDWRREIGRNPYYEARVAFMRRWYDDEDLPVSAVRTFDLYPWHSERVTAAFKPDPAIIQDFIWEPIQELGGPPVFAFGKAWLDLLPKLGLEVVDRLGKGGRDYGSRVRSRSVLLLRGPTGGLVVAEKHSGSAGPPAADEVERLKEEVAAHPPSPSAA
;
A
#
# COMPACT_ATOMS: atom_id res chain seq x y z
N MET A 1 -0.63 -4.86 -18.04
CA MET A 1 -1.13 -3.47 -18.21
C MET A 1 -1.45 -3.10 -19.64
N LYS A 2 -0.53 -3.19 -20.61
CA LYS A 2 -0.82 -2.78 -22.01
C LYS A 2 -2.01 -3.52 -22.63
N ASP A 3 -2.23 -4.78 -22.28
CA ASP A 3 -3.36 -5.56 -22.78
C ASP A 3 -4.72 -5.03 -22.30
N PHE A 4 -4.78 -4.47 -21.09
CA PHE A 4 -5.96 -3.74 -20.63
C PHE A 4 -6.26 -2.55 -21.56
N PHE A 5 -5.29 -1.72 -21.89
CA PHE A 5 -5.51 -0.60 -22.80
C PHE A 5 -5.81 -1.02 -24.25
N ARG A 6 -5.61 -2.29 -24.61
CA ARG A 6 -5.95 -2.85 -25.93
C ARG A 6 -7.34 -3.51 -25.98
N GLY A 7 -8.12 -3.41 -24.90
CA GLY A 7 -9.46 -3.99 -24.86
C GLY A 7 -9.51 -5.44 -24.37
N HIS A 8 -8.40 -6.01 -23.88
CA HIS A 8 -8.45 -7.36 -23.31
C HIS A 8 -9.08 -7.31 -21.90
N ASP A 9 -10.01 -8.23 -21.63
CA ASP A 9 -10.74 -8.37 -20.36
C ASP A 9 -10.36 -9.63 -19.57
N LEU A 10 -9.67 -10.57 -20.21
CA LEU A 10 -9.25 -11.82 -19.57
C LEU A 10 -8.05 -11.54 -18.66
N LEU A 11 -8.23 -11.83 -17.38
CA LEU A 11 -7.14 -11.88 -16.42
C LEU A 11 -6.52 -13.28 -16.48
N PRO A 12 -5.23 -13.41 -16.82
CA PRO A 12 -4.56 -14.71 -16.76
C PRO A 12 -4.39 -15.15 -15.31
N GLU A 13 -4.25 -16.46 -15.07
CA GLU A 13 -3.79 -16.93 -13.77
C GLU A 13 -2.41 -16.35 -13.43
N PRO A 14 -2.15 -16.00 -12.15
CA PRO A 14 -3.05 -16.09 -11.00
C PRO A 14 -3.86 -14.79 -10.73
N LEU A 15 -3.88 -13.83 -11.67
CA LEU A 15 -4.50 -12.52 -11.46
C LEU A 15 -6.03 -12.57 -11.37
N ASP A 16 -6.65 -13.58 -11.95
CA ASP A 16 -8.07 -13.90 -11.78
C ASP A 16 -8.43 -14.21 -10.32
N ARG A 17 -7.65 -15.08 -9.65
CA ARG A 17 -7.81 -15.38 -8.22
C ARG A 17 -7.55 -14.16 -7.34
N TRP A 18 -6.61 -13.30 -7.73
CA TRP A 18 -6.43 -12.03 -7.04
C TRP A 18 -7.65 -11.12 -7.20
N PHE A 19 -8.20 -11.01 -8.41
CA PHE A 19 -9.43 -10.25 -8.68
C PHE A 19 -10.63 -10.78 -7.89
N GLU A 20 -10.74 -12.10 -7.73
CA GLU A 20 -11.83 -12.74 -6.98
C GLU A 20 -11.69 -12.63 -5.45
N SER A 21 -10.54 -12.15 -4.97
CA SER A 21 -10.30 -11.99 -3.53
C SER A 21 -11.16 -10.90 -2.85
N TYR A 22 -11.92 -10.13 -3.64
CA TYR A 22 -12.86 -9.14 -3.14
C TYR A 22 -14.14 -9.13 -3.99
N ASP A 23 -15.28 -9.28 -3.32
CA ASP A 23 -16.61 -9.30 -3.94
C ASP A 23 -17.54 -8.32 -3.22
N GLY A 24 -17.29 -7.03 -3.43
CA GLY A 24 -18.11 -5.95 -2.91
C GLY A 24 -19.41 -5.78 -3.71
N THR A 25 -20.45 -5.29 -3.02
CA THR A 25 -21.75 -4.98 -3.65
C THR A 25 -22.08 -3.50 -3.55
N GLY A 26 -23.05 -3.04 -4.36
CA GLY A 26 -23.44 -1.63 -4.43
C GLY A 26 -22.25 -0.73 -4.79
N LEU A 27 -21.94 0.23 -3.92
CA LEU A 27 -20.78 1.12 -4.06
C LEU A 27 -19.43 0.37 -4.01
N GLY A 28 -19.40 -0.87 -3.52
CA GLY A 28 -18.19 -1.70 -3.55
C GLY A 28 -18.11 -2.66 -4.72
N ARG A 29 -19.04 -2.59 -5.68
CA ARG A 29 -18.90 -3.36 -6.91
C ARG A 29 -17.64 -2.92 -7.65
N VAL A 30 -16.82 -3.91 -7.99
CA VAL A 30 -15.56 -3.69 -8.70
C VAL A 30 -15.81 -3.22 -10.13
N ARG A 31 -15.00 -2.26 -10.57
CA ARG A 31 -15.05 -1.63 -11.89
C ARG A 31 -13.89 -2.14 -12.73
N LYS A 32 -14.21 -2.90 -13.78
CA LYS A 32 -13.26 -3.46 -14.75
C LYS A 32 -12.93 -2.51 -15.90
N ASP A 33 -13.58 -1.35 -15.95
CA ASP A 33 -13.39 -0.32 -16.96
C ASP A 33 -12.30 0.71 -16.60
N ALA A 34 -11.74 0.62 -15.39
CA ALA A 34 -10.55 1.35 -14.96
C ALA A 34 -9.33 0.43 -14.89
N MET A 35 -8.15 0.96 -15.22
CA MET A 35 -6.89 0.23 -15.13
C MET A 35 -6.63 -0.20 -13.68
N PRO A 36 -6.09 -1.40 -13.42
CA PRO A 36 -5.62 -1.74 -12.08
C PRO A 36 -4.37 -0.94 -11.70
N GLU A 37 -4.20 -0.68 -10.41
CA GLU A 37 -3.07 0.06 -9.84
C GLU A 37 -2.37 -0.80 -8.77
N PRO A 38 -1.51 -1.76 -9.16
CA PRO A 38 -0.92 -2.70 -8.20
C PRO A 38 0.13 -2.05 -7.29
N TYR A 39 0.80 -1.01 -7.79
CA TYR A 39 1.82 -0.28 -7.04
C TYR A 39 1.94 1.17 -7.50
N GLY A 40 2.59 1.99 -6.66
CA GLY A 40 2.95 3.38 -6.93
C GLY A 40 4.41 3.66 -6.59
N GLY A 41 5.04 4.52 -7.40
CA GLY A 41 6.49 4.71 -7.44
C GLY A 41 7.19 3.67 -8.33
N SER A 42 8.41 3.97 -8.77
CA SER A 42 9.15 3.07 -9.68
C SER A 42 9.79 1.91 -8.92
N LEU A 43 9.54 0.68 -9.36
CA LEU A 43 10.22 -0.51 -8.83
C LEU A 43 11.61 -0.70 -9.45
N LEU A 44 11.87 -0.08 -10.60
CA LEU A 44 13.12 -0.24 -11.36
C LEU A 44 14.12 0.88 -11.10
N ARG A 45 13.74 1.94 -10.38
CA ARG A 45 14.55 3.15 -10.21
C ARG A 45 14.49 3.71 -8.79
N GLY A 46 15.66 4.11 -8.30
CA GLY A 46 15.85 4.74 -7.01
C GLY A 46 15.70 3.77 -5.84
N GLU A 47 16.27 4.15 -4.70
CA GLU A 47 16.18 3.38 -3.47
C GLU A 47 15.03 3.92 -2.61
N PRO A 48 14.00 3.11 -2.33
CA PRO A 48 12.92 3.55 -1.47
C PRO A 48 13.40 3.66 -0.01
N ARG A 49 12.99 4.73 0.66
CA ARG A 49 13.16 4.86 2.11
C ARG A 49 12.13 4.03 2.85
N ALA A 50 10.93 3.88 2.30
CA ALA A 50 9.86 3.08 2.88
C ALA A 50 8.86 2.57 1.84
N VAL A 51 8.14 1.53 2.23
CA VAL A 51 7.01 0.98 1.48
C VAL A 51 5.72 1.09 2.32
N PHE A 52 4.62 1.52 1.70
CA PHE A 52 3.29 1.40 2.26
C PHE A 52 2.50 0.25 1.65
N LEU A 53 1.91 -0.57 2.50
CA LEU A 53 0.89 -1.53 2.13
C LEU A 53 -0.49 -0.89 2.28
N SER A 54 -1.23 -0.92 1.19
CA SER A 54 -2.41 -0.09 0.96
C SER A 54 -3.61 -0.99 0.66
N LEU A 55 -4.84 -0.53 0.94
CA LEU A 55 -6.02 -1.39 0.91
C LEU A 55 -6.82 -1.38 -0.39
N ASN A 56 -6.63 -0.39 -1.28
CA ASN A 56 -7.41 -0.05 -2.50
C ASN A 56 -8.43 -1.14 -2.90
N PRO A 57 -9.74 -0.88 -3.03
CA PRO A 57 -10.25 0.05 -4.04
C PRO A 57 -10.59 1.47 -3.56
N GLY A 58 -10.25 2.45 -4.39
CA GLY A 58 -10.75 3.81 -4.42
C GLY A 58 -11.58 4.07 -5.68
N ARG A 59 -12.38 5.14 -5.66
CA ARG A 59 -13.27 5.53 -6.76
C ARG A 59 -12.48 5.67 -8.07
N PRO A 60 -12.92 5.01 -9.16
CA PRO A 60 -12.30 5.20 -10.46
C PRO A 60 -12.75 6.52 -11.11
N TYR A 61 -11.83 7.12 -11.85
CA TYR A 61 -12.01 8.33 -12.66
C TYR A 61 -11.66 7.97 -14.11
N LEU A 62 -12.66 7.57 -14.89
CA LEU A 62 -12.48 6.94 -16.20
C LEU A 62 -11.88 7.87 -17.25
N GLU A 63 -12.06 9.18 -17.10
CA GLU A 63 -11.41 10.21 -17.89
C GLU A 63 -9.87 10.14 -17.80
N PHE A 64 -9.34 9.60 -16.70
CA PHE A 64 -7.91 9.35 -16.51
C PHE A 64 -7.57 7.86 -16.66
N GLN A 65 -8.23 7.01 -15.88
CA GLN A 65 -7.89 5.60 -15.65
C GLN A 65 -8.59 4.64 -16.62
N GLY A 66 -9.54 5.13 -17.43
CA GLY A 66 -10.27 4.31 -18.39
C GLY A 66 -9.38 3.78 -19.51
N ARG A 67 -9.89 2.80 -20.28
CA ARG A 67 -9.17 2.20 -21.42
C ARG A 67 -8.71 3.24 -22.45
N ASP A 68 -9.49 4.29 -22.64
CA ASP A 68 -9.16 5.42 -23.53
C ASP A 68 -8.91 6.72 -22.75
N GLY A 69 -8.68 6.62 -21.43
CA GLY A 69 -8.43 7.75 -20.54
C GLY A 69 -7.05 8.38 -20.74
N ALA A 70 -6.82 9.51 -20.08
CA ALA A 70 -5.58 10.27 -20.21
C ALA A 70 -4.30 9.44 -19.97
N PHE A 71 -4.35 8.45 -19.08
CA PHE A 71 -3.20 7.60 -18.75
C PHE A 71 -2.91 6.52 -19.80
N ALA A 72 -3.89 6.15 -20.63
CA ALA A 72 -3.73 5.12 -21.65
C ALA A 72 -2.60 5.46 -22.62
N LYS A 73 -2.57 6.71 -23.11
CA LYS A 73 -1.54 7.18 -24.06
C LYS A 73 -0.14 7.12 -23.46
N GLU A 74 0.03 7.53 -22.21
CA GLU A 74 1.32 7.54 -21.51
C GLU A 74 1.84 6.10 -21.33
N ILE A 75 1.01 5.20 -20.81
CA ILE A 75 1.41 3.82 -20.53
C ILE A 75 1.64 3.01 -21.82
N LEU A 76 0.82 3.22 -22.86
CA LEU A 76 1.02 2.57 -24.16
C LEU A 76 2.31 3.03 -24.84
N GLY A 77 2.64 4.32 -24.75
CA GLY A 77 3.86 4.91 -25.30
C GLY A 77 5.14 4.59 -24.51
N SER A 78 5.02 4.06 -23.29
CA SER A 78 6.15 3.82 -22.39
C SER A 78 6.00 2.48 -21.63
N SER A 79 6.00 2.51 -20.30
CA SER A 79 5.72 1.39 -19.41
C SER A 79 4.86 1.85 -18.22
N PHE A 80 4.23 0.90 -17.53
CA PHE A 80 3.50 1.21 -16.30
C PHE A 80 4.45 1.72 -15.19
N ASP A 81 5.69 1.20 -15.12
CA ASP A 81 6.66 1.65 -14.12
C ASP A 81 7.05 3.12 -14.29
N GLU A 82 7.28 3.56 -15.55
CA GLU A 82 7.59 4.96 -15.84
C GLU A 82 6.42 5.90 -15.52
N PHE A 83 5.19 5.45 -15.75
CA PHE A 83 3.98 6.15 -15.32
C PHE A 83 3.90 6.21 -13.77
N ALA A 84 4.05 5.07 -13.10
CA ALA A 84 3.95 4.92 -11.65
C ALA A 84 5.05 5.68 -10.89
N ALA A 85 6.21 5.90 -11.51
CA ALA A 85 7.31 6.71 -10.97
C ALA A 85 6.90 8.14 -10.59
N LYS A 86 5.83 8.66 -11.21
CA LYS A 86 5.31 10.00 -10.98
C LYS A 86 3.91 9.90 -10.38
N PRO A 87 3.71 10.24 -9.09
CA PRO A 87 2.42 10.12 -8.43
C PRO A 87 1.34 10.94 -9.15
N PHE A 88 0.47 10.27 -9.92
CA PHE A 88 -0.49 10.95 -10.78
C PHE A 88 -1.48 11.83 -10.00
N VAL A 89 -1.81 11.42 -8.77
CA VAL A 89 -2.66 12.16 -7.83
C VAL A 89 -2.10 13.52 -7.40
N LEU A 90 -0.81 13.76 -7.66
CA LEU A 90 -0.14 15.04 -7.38
C LEU A 90 0.06 15.89 -8.64
N ARG A 91 -0.24 15.36 -9.82
CA ARG A 91 -0.12 16.10 -11.09
C ARG A 91 -1.19 17.19 -11.18
N GLU A 92 -0.88 18.24 -11.93
CA GLU A 92 -1.73 19.44 -12.03
C GLU A 92 -3.10 19.14 -12.64
N ASP A 93 -3.13 18.32 -13.68
CA ASP A 93 -4.36 17.89 -14.36
C ASP A 93 -5.30 17.14 -13.41
N TRP A 94 -4.77 16.17 -12.65
CA TRP A 94 -5.54 15.47 -11.62
C TRP A 94 -6.03 16.42 -10.54
N ARG A 95 -5.16 17.29 -10.02
CA ARG A 95 -5.52 18.22 -8.94
C ARG A 95 -6.56 19.25 -9.36
N ARG A 96 -6.55 19.67 -10.63
CA ARG A 96 -7.53 20.60 -11.18
C ARG A 96 -8.91 19.95 -11.31
N GLU A 97 -8.98 18.70 -11.76
CA GLU A 97 -10.24 18.01 -12.02
C GLU A 97 -10.82 17.35 -10.76
N ILE A 98 -9.99 16.61 -10.02
CA ILE A 98 -10.42 15.77 -8.90
C ILE A 98 -10.17 16.46 -7.56
N GLY A 99 -9.15 17.30 -7.48
CA GLY A 99 -8.74 17.97 -6.26
C GLY A 99 -7.65 17.24 -5.48
N ARG A 100 -7.57 17.54 -4.18
CA ARG A 100 -6.57 16.98 -3.28
C ARG A 100 -6.80 15.49 -3.08
N ASN A 101 -5.71 14.77 -2.79
CA ASN A 101 -5.74 13.37 -2.40
C ASN A 101 -5.28 13.23 -0.93
N PRO A 102 -6.22 13.28 0.05
CA PRO A 102 -5.87 13.21 1.48
C PRO A 102 -5.16 11.91 1.86
N TYR A 103 -5.47 10.83 1.16
CA TYR A 103 -4.87 9.51 1.39
C TYR A 103 -3.35 9.54 1.12
N TYR A 104 -2.94 10.17 0.03
CA TYR A 104 -1.52 10.28 -0.35
C TYR A 104 -0.81 11.33 0.52
N GLU A 105 -1.44 12.48 0.74
CA GLU A 105 -0.90 13.55 1.59
C GLU A 105 -0.63 13.07 3.01
N ALA A 106 -1.52 12.27 3.60
CA ALA A 106 -1.34 11.72 4.94
C ALA A 106 -0.13 10.78 5.04
N ARG A 107 0.16 10.00 4.00
CA ARG A 107 1.31 9.07 3.95
C ARG A 107 2.63 9.81 3.81
N VAL A 108 2.68 10.84 2.96
CA VAL A 108 3.86 11.70 2.85
C VAL A 108 4.12 12.41 4.18
N ALA A 109 3.08 12.99 4.80
CA ALA A 109 3.20 13.64 6.10
C ALA A 109 3.64 12.67 7.21
N PHE A 110 3.15 11.44 7.19
CA PHE A 110 3.62 10.38 8.09
C PHE A 110 5.10 10.10 7.88
N MET A 111 5.56 9.92 6.64
CA MET A 111 6.97 9.58 6.38
C MET A 111 7.95 10.69 6.73
N ARG A 112 7.57 11.94 6.46
CA ARG A 112 8.38 13.12 6.84
C ARG A 112 8.58 13.17 8.34
N ARG A 113 7.51 12.97 9.12
CA ARG A 113 7.60 12.88 10.58
C ARG A 113 8.37 11.65 11.05
N TRP A 114 8.16 10.51 10.39
CA TRP A 114 8.84 9.27 10.73
C TRP A 114 10.36 9.42 10.66
N TYR A 115 10.86 10.07 9.61
CA TYR A 115 12.28 10.31 9.39
C TYR A 115 12.82 11.63 9.94
N ASP A 116 11.97 12.48 10.52
CA ASP A 116 12.31 13.86 10.88
C ASP A 116 12.93 14.62 9.68
N ASP A 117 12.32 14.46 8.51
CA ASP A 117 12.79 15.00 7.22
C ASP A 117 11.61 15.61 6.46
N GLU A 118 11.43 16.93 6.57
CA GLU A 118 10.36 17.67 5.89
C GLU A 118 10.55 17.75 4.37
N ASP A 119 11.78 17.57 3.89
CA ASP A 119 12.15 17.63 2.48
C ASP A 119 12.07 16.26 1.79
N LEU A 120 11.73 15.20 2.54
CA LEU A 120 11.60 13.84 2.01
C LEU A 120 10.72 13.86 0.75
N PRO A 121 11.27 13.47 -0.42
CA PRO A 121 10.54 13.52 -1.66
C PRO A 121 9.53 12.38 -1.71
N VAL A 122 8.42 12.62 -2.39
CA VAL A 122 7.37 11.59 -2.60
C VAL A 122 7.90 10.36 -3.34
N SER A 123 8.94 10.55 -4.16
CA SER A 123 9.66 9.48 -4.86
C SER A 123 10.52 8.61 -3.94
N ALA A 124 10.70 8.95 -2.66
CA ALA A 124 11.34 8.09 -1.68
C ALA A 124 10.40 7.00 -1.12
N VAL A 125 9.11 7.06 -1.45
CA VAL A 125 8.09 6.16 -0.94
C VAL A 125 7.58 5.26 -2.07
N ARG A 126 7.32 3.98 -1.75
CA ARG A 126 6.57 3.07 -2.63
C ARG A 126 5.26 2.68 -2.00
N THR A 127 4.29 2.33 -2.83
CA THR A 127 3.02 1.79 -2.35
C THR A 127 2.73 0.48 -3.08
N PHE A 128 2.22 -0.52 -2.37
CA PHE A 128 1.65 -1.73 -2.95
C PHE A 128 0.22 -1.88 -2.44
N ASP A 129 -0.70 -2.16 -3.36
CA ASP A 129 -2.12 -2.29 -3.05
C ASP A 129 -2.53 -3.75 -2.85
N LEU A 130 -3.29 -4.00 -1.78
CA LEU A 130 -3.84 -5.31 -1.45
C LEU A 130 -4.75 -5.83 -2.56
N TYR A 131 -5.48 -4.91 -3.20
CA TYR A 131 -6.40 -5.21 -4.27
C TYR A 131 -6.30 -4.12 -5.37
N PRO A 132 -5.63 -4.40 -6.50
CA PRO A 132 -5.31 -3.38 -7.50
C PRO A 132 -6.50 -2.75 -8.23
N TRP A 133 -7.69 -3.34 -8.19
CA TRP A 133 -8.85 -2.86 -8.95
C TRP A 133 -9.70 -1.87 -8.15
N HIS A 134 -10.56 -1.14 -8.85
CA HIS A 134 -11.28 0.01 -8.30
C HIS A 134 -12.74 -0.30 -7.94
N SER A 135 -13.26 0.42 -6.96
CA SER A 135 -14.66 0.46 -6.53
C SER A 135 -14.87 1.74 -5.72
N GLU A 136 -16.09 2.25 -5.62
CA GLU A 136 -16.31 3.52 -4.94
C GLU A 136 -16.10 3.43 -3.42
N ARG A 137 -16.33 2.25 -2.82
CA ARG A 137 -16.14 1.98 -1.39
C ARG A 137 -15.78 0.53 -1.13
N VAL A 138 -15.04 0.28 -0.05
CA VAL A 138 -14.89 -1.09 0.48
C VAL A 138 -16.17 -1.50 1.20
N THR A 139 -16.93 -2.47 0.67
CA THR A 139 -18.19 -2.96 1.25
C THR A 139 -18.17 -4.45 1.64
N ALA A 140 -17.08 -5.15 1.33
CA ALA A 140 -16.85 -6.54 1.71
C ALA A 140 -15.46 -6.72 2.33
N ALA A 141 -15.22 -7.87 2.95
CA ALA A 141 -13.90 -8.24 3.45
C ALA A 141 -13.02 -8.73 2.30
N PHE A 142 -11.75 -8.32 2.30
CA PHE A 142 -10.73 -8.91 1.44
C PHE A 142 -10.37 -10.33 1.90
N LYS A 143 -10.19 -11.24 0.94
CA LYS A 143 -9.80 -12.64 1.13
C LYS A 143 -8.68 -13.02 0.16
N PRO A 144 -7.55 -12.30 0.15
CA PRO A 144 -6.45 -12.60 -0.77
C PRO A 144 -5.80 -13.94 -0.43
N ASP A 145 -5.41 -14.66 -1.47
CA ASP A 145 -4.54 -15.84 -1.34
C ASP A 145 -3.15 -15.36 -0.88
N PRO A 146 -2.64 -15.82 0.27
CA PRO A 146 -1.31 -15.46 0.75
C PRO A 146 -0.20 -15.72 -0.27
N ALA A 147 -0.31 -16.75 -1.12
CA ALA A 147 0.69 -17.03 -2.16
C ALA A 147 0.74 -15.93 -3.22
N ILE A 148 -0.41 -15.37 -3.62
CA ILE A 148 -0.44 -14.25 -4.56
C ILE A 148 0.20 -13.00 -3.94
N ILE A 149 -0.07 -12.75 -2.66
CA ILE A 149 0.49 -11.59 -1.95
C ILE A 149 2.01 -11.78 -1.76
N GLN A 150 2.44 -13.01 -1.51
CA GLN A 150 3.86 -13.35 -1.45
C GLN A 150 4.54 -12.98 -2.79
N ASP A 151 4.05 -13.51 -3.91
CA ASP A 151 4.67 -13.38 -5.23
C ASP A 151 4.61 -11.94 -5.79
N PHE A 152 3.45 -11.27 -5.67
CA PHE A 152 3.21 -9.98 -6.35
C PHE A 152 3.45 -8.75 -5.49
N ILE A 153 3.62 -8.92 -4.17
CA ILE A 153 3.83 -7.80 -3.24
C ILE A 153 5.07 -8.03 -2.39
N TRP A 154 5.13 -9.12 -1.64
CA TRP A 154 6.16 -9.27 -0.62
C TRP A 154 7.55 -9.53 -1.22
N GLU A 155 7.67 -10.45 -2.17
CA GLU A 155 8.95 -10.73 -2.85
C GLU A 155 9.50 -9.49 -3.59
N PRO A 156 8.70 -8.75 -4.38
CA PRO A 156 9.14 -7.47 -4.95
C PRO A 156 9.65 -6.47 -3.90
N ILE A 157 9.04 -6.39 -2.72
CA ILE A 157 9.53 -5.52 -1.64
C ILE A 157 10.90 -5.97 -1.13
N GLN A 158 11.16 -7.28 -1.06
CA GLN A 158 12.47 -7.79 -0.66
C GLN A 158 13.54 -7.42 -1.70
N GLU A 159 13.21 -7.47 -2.99
CA GLU A 159 14.13 -7.09 -4.08
C GLU A 159 14.52 -5.59 -4.04
N LEU A 160 13.69 -4.75 -3.41
CA LEU A 160 14.00 -3.32 -3.19
C LEU A 160 15.01 -3.07 -2.05
N GLY A 161 15.67 -4.11 -1.54
CA GLY A 161 16.62 -4.02 -0.42
C GLY A 161 15.97 -4.07 0.95
N GLY A 162 14.72 -4.55 1.04
CA GLY A 162 14.00 -4.73 2.31
C GLY A 162 13.79 -3.44 3.13
N PRO A 163 13.32 -2.32 2.53
CA PRO A 163 13.05 -1.09 3.27
C PRO A 163 11.99 -1.32 4.35
N PRO A 164 11.91 -0.46 5.39
CA PRO A 164 10.80 -0.47 6.34
C PRO A 164 9.44 -0.45 5.66
N VAL A 165 8.54 -1.33 6.11
CA VAL A 165 7.20 -1.51 5.54
C VAL A 165 6.15 -1.05 6.54
N PHE A 166 5.21 -0.21 6.10
CA PHE A 166 4.09 0.29 6.91
C PHE A 166 2.78 -0.18 6.32
N ALA A 167 1.96 -0.84 7.12
CA ALA A 167 0.67 -1.38 6.67
C ALA A 167 -0.45 -0.87 7.55
N PHE A 168 -1.41 -0.14 6.97
CA PHE A 168 -2.53 0.42 7.72
C PHE A 168 -3.84 -0.25 7.32
N GLY A 169 -4.54 -0.79 8.31
CA GLY A 169 -5.85 -1.41 8.15
C GLY A 169 -5.89 -2.88 8.58
N LYS A 170 -7.10 -3.34 8.90
CA LYS A 170 -7.33 -4.68 9.44
C LYS A 170 -6.90 -5.81 8.50
N ALA A 171 -7.14 -5.66 7.19
CA ALA A 171 -6.86 -6.74 6.24
C ALA A 171 -5.37 -7.10 6.19
N TRP A 172 -4.49 -6.09 6.21
CA TRP A 172 -3.05 -6.31 6.30
C TRP A 172 -2.63 -6.96 7.60
N LEU A 173 -3.19 -6.50 8.72
CA LEU A 173 -2.87 -7.04 10.04
C LEU A 173 -3.25 -8.52 10.19
N ASP A 174 -4.32 -8.97 9.52
CA ASP A 174 -4.72 -10.37 9.49
C ASP A 174 -3.90 -11.22 8.49
N LEU A 175 -3.37 -10.59 7.44
CA LEU A 175 -2.68 -11.26 6.33
C LEU A 175 -1.18 -11.42 6.55
N LEU A 176 -0.49 -10.38 7.03
CA LEU A 176 0.98 -10.37 7.17
C LEU A 176 1.54 -11.55 7.98
N PRO A 177 0.93 -12.00 9.09
CA PRO A 177 1.41 -13.20 9.81
C PRO A 177 1.33 -14.50 8.99
N LYS A 178 0.54 -14.53 7.92
CA LYS A 178 0.39 -15.69 7.03
C LYS A 178 1.46 -15.75 5.94
N LEU A 179 2.26 -14.70 5.79
CA LEU A 179 3.38 -14.64 4.84
C LEU A 179 4.69 -15.19 5.43
N GLY A 180 4.63 -15.89 6.58
CA GLY A 180 5.81 -16.44 7.23
C GLY A 180 6.70 -15.40 7.93
N LEU A 181 6.19 -14.18 8.16
CA LEU A 181 6.90 -13.15 8.90
C LEU A 181 6.93 -13.48 10.40
N GLU A 182 8.09 -13.25 11.02
CA GLU A 182 8.24 -13.41 12.47
C GLU A 182 7.50 -12.27 13.17
N VAL A 183 6.62 -12.59 14.12
CA VAL A 183 5.99 -11.57 14.98
C VAL A 183 6.96 -11.21 16.09
N VAL A 184 7.49 -9.99 16.05
CA VAL A 184 8.46 -9.45 17.01
C VAL A 184 7.76 -8.91 18.25
N ASP A 185 6.68 -8.16 18.05
CA ASP A 185 5.91 -7.58 19.17
C ASP A 185 4.45 -7.34 18.78
N ARG A 186 3.60 -7.21 19.80
CA ARG A 186 2.18 -6.84 19.68
C ARG A 186 1.93 -5.68 20.64
N LEU A 187 1.48 -4.54 20.11
CA LEU A 187 1.20 -3.34 20.90
C LEU A 187 -0.28 -2.95 20.86
N GLY A 188 -0.75 -2.33 21.95
CA GLY A 188 -2.13 -1.89 22.12
C GLY A 188 -3.11 -3.05 22.36
N LYS A 189 -4.30 -2.97 21.77
CA LYS A 189 -5.37 -3.96 21.93
C LYS A 189 -4.91 -5.34 21.43
N GLY A 190 -4.82 -6.29 22.37
CA GLY A 190 -4.37 -7.66 22.11
C GLY A 190 -2.85 -7.84 22.26
N GLY A 191 -2.16 -6.85 22.81
CA GLY A 191 -0.73 -6.89 23.08
C GLY A 191 -0.38 -6.08 24.34
N ARG A 192 0.87 -5.65 24.43
CA ARG A 192 1.38 -4.80 25.51
C ARG A 192 0.89 -3.36 25.33
N ASP A 193 0.56 -2.70 26.43
CA ASP A 193 0.28 -1.26 26.38
C ASP A 193 1.56 -0.47 26.09
N TYR A 194 1.47 0.49 25.17
CA TYR A 194 2.55 1.41 24.79
C TYR A 194 2.13 2.89 24.93
N GLY A 195 1.00 3.14 25.61
CA GLY A 195 0.51 4.48 25.90
C GLY A 195 -0.29 5.12 24.76
N SER A 196 -0.80 4.34 23.81
CA SER A 196 -1.72 4.85 22.79
C SER A 196 -3.01 5.37 23.43
N ARG A 197 -3.45 6.55 22.98
CA ARG A 197 -4.75 7.12 23.37
C ARG A 197 -5.92 6.46 22.64
N VAL A 198 -5.65 5.70 21.58
CA VAL A 198 -6.69 5.06 20.76
C VAL A 198 -6.93 3.64 21.28
N ARG A 199 -7.96 3.47 22.12
CA ARG A 199 -8.29 2.18 22.78
C ARG A 199 -8.46 0.99 21.84
N SER A 200 -8.84 1.21 20.59
CA SER A 200 -9.04 0.16 19.58
C SER A 200 -7.80 -0.16 18.75
N ARG A 201 -6.71 0.60 18.94
CA ARG A 201 -5.44 0.44 18.23
C ARG A 201 -4.86 -0.94 18.49
N SER A 202 -4.45 -1.63 17.43
CA SER A 202 -3.60 -2.80 17.52
C SER A 202 -2.44 -2.59 16.55
N VAL A 203 -1.22 -2.83 17.01
CA VAL A 203 -0.01 -2.82 16.19
C VAL A 203 0.63 -4.21 16.25
N LEU A 204 1.08 -4.70 15.10
CA LEU A 204 1.99 -5.83 14.99
C LEU A 204 3.31 -5.32 14.45
N LEU A 205 4.40 -5.61 15.16
CA LEU A 205 5.74 -5.50 14.63
C LEU A 205 6.13 -6.88 14.11
N LEU A 206 6.47 -6.95 12.83
CA LEU A 206 6.92 -8.19 12.19
C LEU A 206 8.29 -8.01 11.56
N ARG A 207 9.00 -9.11 11.36
CA ARG A 207 10.31 -9.15 10.72
C ARG A 207 10.27 -10.04 9.49
N GLY A 208 10.74 -9.48 8.38
CA GLY A 208 10.96 -10.20 7.14
C GLY A 208 12.20 -11.10 7.18
N PRO A 209 12.32 -12.04 6.23
CA PRO A 209 13.48 -12.93 6.15
C PRO A 209 14.80 -12.20 5.91
N THR A 210 14.78 -11.02 5.28
CA THR A 210 15.95 -10.15 5.08
C THR A 210 16.24 -9.23 6.27
N GLY A 211 15.48 -9.34 7.36
CA GLY A 211 15.61 -8.51 8.55
C GLY A 211 14.84 -7.19 8.51
N GLY A 212 14.22 -6.83 7.38
CA GLY A 212 13.36 -5.65 7.24
C GLY A 212 12.18 -5.67 8.22
N LEU A 213 11.93 -4.55 8.90
CA LEU A 213 10.84 -4.42 9.86
C LEU A 213 9.53 -4.01 9.17
N VAL A 214 8.46 -4.67 9.56
CA VAL A 214 7.08 -4.37 9.15
C VAL A 214 6.31 -3.83 10.35
N VAL A 215 5.73 -2.65 10.19
CA VAL A 215 4.85 -2.01 11.16
C VAL A 215 3.43 -2.06 10.62
N ALA A 216 2.64 -3.01 11.14
CA ALA A 216 1.25 -3.18 10.73
C ALA A 216 0.32 -2.64 11.83
N GLU A 217 -0.62 -1.78 11.47
CA GLU A 217 -1.47 -1.10 12.43
C GLU A 217 -2.93 -1.08 11.97
N LYS A 218 -3.86 -1.23 12.92
CA LYS A 218 -5.28 -0.96 12.70
C LYS A 218 -5.89 -0.23 13.89
N HIS A 219 -6.99 0.48 13.64
CA HIS A 219 -7.92 0.89 14.68
C HIS A 219 -9.35 0.95 14.12
N SER A 220 -10.34 1.09 15.01
CA SER A 220 -11.72 1.23 14.56
C SER A 220 -11.92 2.53 13.78
N GLY A 221 -12.52 2.43 12.60
CA GLY A 221 -12.99 3.57 11.80
C GLY A 221 -11.99 4.17 10.82
N SER A 222 -10.77 3.62 10.68
CA SER A 222 -9.78 4.16 9.75
C SER A 222 -8.70 3.14 9.35
N ALA A 223 -8.14 3.34 8.17
CA ALA A 223 -6.95 2.69 7.63
C ALA A 223 -5.87 3.74 7.24
N GLY A 224 -5.94 4.92 7.87
CA GLY A 224 -4.94 5.97 7.74
C GLY A 224 -3.78 5.80 8.72
N PRO A 225 -2.66 6.50 8.47
CA PRO A 225 -1.54 6.54 9.40
C PRO A 225 -1.93 7.15 10.76
N PRO A 226 -1.15 6.86 11.82
CA PRO A 226 -1.36 7.43 13.15
C PRO A 226 -1.15 8.95 13.20
N ALA A 227 -1.68 9.58 14.25
CA ALA A 227 -1.48 11.00 14.52
C ALA A 227 -0.03 11.30 14.97
N ALA A 228 0.36 12.57 15.00
CA ALA A 228 1.73 12.99 15.26
C ALA A 228 2.33 12.48 16.58
N ASP A 229 1.58 12.58 17.68
CA ASP A 229 2.02 12.10 19.00
C ASP A 229 2.15 10.57 19.06
N GLU A 230 1.32 9.87 18.28
CA GLU A 230 1.36 8.42 18.16
C GLU A 230 2.54 7.95 17.29
N VAL A 231 2.92 8.72 16.27
CA VAL A 231 4.11 8.42 15.45
C VAL A 231 5.37 8.37 16.31
N GLU A 232 5.58 9.35 17.20
CA GLU A 232 6.78 9.37 18.06
C GLU A 232 6.82 8.18 19.02
N ARG A 233 5.69 7.82 19.64
CA ARG A 233 5.59 6.61 20.48
C ARG A 233 5.93 5.35 19.70
N LEU A 234 5.43 5.25 18.47
CA LEU A 234 5.67 4.10 17.62
C LEU A 234 7.15 4.01 17.18
N LYS A 235 7.82 5.14 16.94
CA LYS A 235 9.26 5.18 16.67
C LYS A 235 10.08 4.66 17.85
N GLU A 236 9.73 5.05 19.08
CA GLU A 236 10.38 4.55 20.30
C GLU A 236 10.26 3.03 20.44
N GLU A 237 9.05 2.50 20.25
CA GLU A 237 8.81 1.05 20.32
C GLU A 237 9.54 0.30 19.18
N VAL A 238 9.57 0.86 17.97
CA VAL A 238 10.32 0.28 16.85
C VAL A 238 11.82 0.30 17.08
N ALA A 239 12.37 1.37 17.67
CA ALA A 239 13.80 1.48 17.97
C ALA A 239 14.28 0.43 19.00
N ALA A 240 13.37 -0.08 19.85
CA ALA A 240 13.67 -1.17 20.77
C ALA A 240 13.88 -2.53 20.06
N HIS A 241 13.54 -2.63 18.77
CA HIS A 241 13.62 -3.85 17.97
C HIS A 241 14.53 -3.67 16.75
N PRO A 242 15.85 -3.48 16.96
CA PRO A 242 16.78 -3.19 15.86
C PRO A 242 16.77 -4.29 14.79
N PRO A 243 17.07 -3.96 13.52
CA PRO A 243 17.14 -4.93 12.45
C PRO A 243 18.13 -6.04 12.81
N SER A 244 17.83 -7.28 12.41
CA SER A 244 18.77 -8.38 12.61
C SER A 244 20.02 -8.07 11.78
N PRO A 245 21.24 -8.28 12.31
CA PRO A 245 22.42 -8.24 11.46
C PRO A 245 22.20 -9.24 10.33
N SER A 246 22.31 -8.76 9.09
CA SER A 246 22.23 -9.62 7.91
C SER A 246 23.22 -10.76 8.09
N ALA A 247 22.77 -12.01 7.94
CA ALA A 247 23.68 -13.12 7.79
C ALA A 247 24.44 -12.88 6.48
N ALA A 248 25.71 -12.49 6.61
CA ALA A 248 26.63 -12.29 5.49
C ALA A 248 26.82 -13.57 4.67
#